data_AF-A0AAW2JNT6-F1
#
_entry.id   AF-A0AAW2JNT6-F1
#
_cell.length_a   1.000
_cell.length_b   1.000
_cell.length_c   1.000
_cell.angle_alpha   90.00
_cell.angle_beta   90.00
_cell.angle_gamma   90.00
#
_symmetry.space_group_name_H-M   'P 1'
#
loop_
_entity.id
_entity.type
_entity.pdbx_description
1 polymer ?
#
loop_
_entity_poly.entity_id
_entity_poly.type
_entity_poly.pdbx_seq_one_letter_code
_entity_poly.pdbx_strand_id
1 'polypeptide(L)'
;MLPYTTVEAAEAALGRSLSAAETLWLNYSANKSDYFLYCHNILFLFLIFSLFPFYYLFLEYFFQKSVGPYKIQPKVKLSFSDTLRCYKSVMRMFFLVVGPLQLVSFPSIKLIGVRTSLPLPSFWEIVAQLGVYFIVEDYTNYWIHRFLHCKWGYEKIHKVHHEYTAPIGFAAPYAHWAEILILGIPSFLGPAMVPGHMITFWSWIALRQIEAIETHSG
;
A
#
# COMPACT_ATOMS: atom_id res chain seq x y z
N MET A 1 -2.88 19.41 -11.41
CA MET A 1 -1.79 19.65 -12.38
C MET A 1 -1.00 20.81 -11.84
N LEU A 2 0.33 20.77 -12.00
CA LEU A 2 1.16 21.91 -11.62
C LEU A 2 0.80 23.14 -12.45
N PRO A 3 0.81 24.35 -11.85
CA PRO A 3 0.51 25.57 -12.58
C PRO A 3 1.67 26.04 -13.48
N TYR A 4 2.82 25.35 -13.43
CA TYR A 4 4.03 25.64 -14.19
C TYR A 4 4.60 24.34 -14.79
N THR A 5 5.26 24.47 -15.93
CA THR A 5 5.87 23.35 -16.66
C THR A 5 7.38 23.47 -16.85
N THR A 6 7.97 24.63 -16.52
CA THR A 6 9.41 24.87 -16.60
C THR A 6 10.00 25.23 -15.25
N VAL A 7 11.31 25.01 -15.09
CA VAL A 7 12.04 25.31 -13.86
C VAL A 7 11.95 26.81 -13.56
N GLU A 8 12.15 27.67 -14.55
CA GLU A 8 12.16 29.13 -14.37
C GLU A 8 10.81 29.64 -13.87
N ALA A 9 9.71 29.11 -14.40
CA ALA A 9 8.36 29.47 -13.96
C ALA A 9 8.08 29.00 -12.53
N ALA A 10 8.55 27.80 -12.16
CA ALA A 10 8.43 27.27 -10.81
C ALA A 10 9.27 28.06 -9.80
N GLU A 11 10.51 28.41 -10.15
CA GLU A 11 11.40 29.20 -9.31
C GLU A 11 10.88 30.62 -9.11
N ALA A 12 10.35 31.25 -10.16
CA ALA A 12 9.68 32.54 -10.08
C ALA A 12 8.46 32.49 -9.16
N ALA A 13 7.66 31.43 -9.23
CA ALA A 13 6.48 31.25 -8.36
C ALA A 13 6.86 31.00 -6.89
N LEU A 14 7.98 30.31 -6.62
CA LEU A 14 8.44 30.01 -5.27
C LEU A 14 9.34 31.10 -4.67
N GLY A 15 9.85 32.03 -5.49
CA GLY A 15 10.80 33.06 -5.08
C GLY A 15 12.18 32.51 -4.68
N ARG A 16 12.51 31.29 -5.12
CA ARG A 16 13.80 30.61 -4.85
C ARG A 16 14.09 29.56 -5.90
N SER A 17 15.36 29.17 -5.99
CA SER A 17 15.75 28.03 -6.82
C SER A 17 15.15 26.72 -6.33
N LEU A 18 14.89 25.81 -7.28
CA LEU A 18 14.44 24.46 -6.95
C LEU A 18 15.59 23.61 -6.41
N SER A 19 15.28 22.75 -5.45
CA SER A 19 16.18 21.66 -5.08
C SER A 19 16.21 20.59 -6.18
N ALA A 20 17.24 19.74 -6.20
CA ALA A 20 17.34 18.65 -7.18
C ALA A 20 16.12 17.70 -7.16
N ALA A 21 15.56 17.44 -5.97
CA ALA A 21 14.35 16.61 -5.83
C ALA A 21 13.11 17.30 -6.41
N GLU A 22 12.97 18.62 -6.22
CA GLU A 22 11.87 19.40 -6.78
C GLU A 22 11.99 19.51 -8.31
N THR A 23 13.21 19.69 -8.85
CA THR A 23 13.46 19.66 -10.29
C THR A 23 13.11 18.30 -10.89
N LEU A 24 13.51 17.20 -10.25
CA LEU A 24 13.15 15.85 -10.69
C LEU A 24 11.63 15.64 -10.67
N TRP A 25 10.97 16.05 -9.58
CA TRP A 25 9.51 15.97 -9.46
C TRP A 25 8.82 16.78 -10.54
N LEU A 26 9.26 18.03 -10.78
CA LEU A 26 8.70 18.91 -11.81
C LEU A 26 8.86 18.29 -13.20
N ASN A 27 10.07 17.88 -13.57
CA ASN A 27 10.35 17.26 -14.88
C ASN A 27 9.48 16.03 -15.12
N TYR A 28 9.23 15.25 -14.08
CA TYR A 28 8.36 14.09 -14.17
C TYR A 28 6.88 14.47 -14.23
N SER A 29 6.41 15.38 -13.37
CA SER A 29 4.97 15.61 -13.13
C SER A 29 4.34 16.76 -13.93
N ALA A 30 5.13 17.69 -14.49
CA ALA A 30 4.66 18.92 -15.15
C ALA A 30 3.55 18.68 -16.19
N ASN A 31 3.71 17.64 -17.01
CA ASN A 31 2.78 17.32 -18.11
C ASN A 31 1.81 16.18 -17.77
N LYS A 32 1.63 15.87 -16.48
CA LYS A 32 0.77 14.78 -16.00
C LYS A 32 -0.39 15.32 -15.18
N SER A 33 -1.56 14.72 -15.35
CA SER A 33 -2.69 15.00 -14.47
C SER A 33 -2.46 14.43 -13.08
N ASP A 34 -3.07 15.04 -12.06
CA ASP A 34 -3.02 14.51 -10.69
C ASP A 34 -3.62 13.10 -10.63
N TYR A 35 -4.61 12.83 -11.49
CA TYR A 35 -5.19 11.51 -11.67
C TYR A 35 -4.15 10.49 -12.18
N PHE A 36 -3.38 10.85 -13.21
CA PHE A 36 -2.33 9.99 -13.73
C PHE A 36 -1.26 9.69 -12.67
N LEU A 37 -0.84 10.70 -11.89
CA LEU A 37 0.06 10.50 -10.77
C LEU A 37 -0.56 9.55 -9.74
N TYR A 38 -1.81 9.80 -9.34
CA TYR A 38 -2.52 8.93 -8.41
C TYR A 38 -2.61 7.46 -8.89
N CYS A 39 -2.81 7.20 -10.19
CA CYS A 39 -2.86 5.85 -10.75
C CYS A 39 -1.55 5.05 -10.59
N HIS A 40 -0.42 5.68 -10.21
CA HIS A 40 0.81 4.94 -9.86
C HIS A 40 0.62 4.01 -8.67
N ASN A 41 -0.35 4.29 -7.79
CA ASN A 41 -0.69 3.40 -6.69
C ASN A 41 -1.11 2.00 -7.18
N ILE A 42 -1.69 1.88 -8.37
CA ILE A 42 -2.04 0.60 -8.98
C ILE A 42 -0.76 -0.15 -9.32
N LEU A 43 0.20 0.51 -9.97
CA LEU A 43 1.49 -0.08 -10.30
C LEU A 43 2.23 -0.50 -9.02
N PHE A 44 2.28 0.34 -7.99
CA PHE A 44 2.91 0.01 -6.71
C PHE A 44 2.26 -1.20 -6.05
N LEU A 45 0.93 -1.27 -6.05
CA LEU A 45 0.19 -2.42 -5.53
C LEU A 45 0.67 -3.73 -6.20
N PHE A 46 0.64 -3.79 -7.54
CA PHE A 46 1.04 -5.00 -8.27
C PHE A 46 2.52 -5.33 -8.07
N LEU A 47 3.40 -4.33 -8.11
CA LEU A 47 4.84 -4.55 -7.94
C LEU A 47 5.17 -5.02 -6.52
N ILE A 48 4.65 -4.38 -5.48
CA ILE A 48 4.98 -4.71 -4.09
C ILE A 48 4.48 -6.11 -3.74
N PHE A 49 3.22 -6.42 -4.05
CA PHE A 49 2.65 -7.74 -3.77
C PHE A 49 3.17 -8.86 -4.67
N SER A 50 3.90 -8.55 -5.74
CA SER A 50 4.62 -9.56 -6.52
C SER A 50 6.04 -9.75 -6.02
N LEU A 51 6.77 -8.65 -5.77
CA LEU A 51 8.20 -8.68 -5.49
C LEU A 51 8.53 -8.98 -4.03
N PHE A 52 7.84 -8.38 -3.05
CA PHE A 52 8.16 -8.56 -1.63
C PHE A 52 7.84 -9.98 -1.13
N PRO A 53 6.67 -10.58 -1.43
CA PRO A 53 6.42 -11.95 -1.04
C PRO A 53 7.35 -12.94 -1.76
N PHE A 54 7.72 -12.64 -3.01
CA PHE A 54 8.70 -13.44 -3.74
C PHE A 54 10.08 -13.37 -3.08
N TYR A 55 10.50 -12.20 -2.59
CA TYR A 55 11.74 -12.06 -1.82
C TYR A 55 11.74 -12.95 -0.58
N TYR A 56 10.66 -12.97 0.22
CA TYR A 56 10.56 -13.86 1.38
C TYR A 56 10.56 -15.34 0.98
N LEU A 57 9.83 -15.71 -0.07
CA LEU A 57 9.84 -17.08 -0.60
C LEU A 57 11.23 -17.50 -1.08
N PHE A 58 11.96 -16.60 -1.73
CA PHE A 58 13.34 -16.82 -2.14
C PHE A 58 14.26 -17.05 -0.93
N LEU A 59 14.13 -16.24 0.12
CA LEU A 59 14.89 -16.43 1.36
C LEU A 59 14.60 -17.79 2.00
N GLU A 60 13.33 -18.18 2.08
CA GLU A 60 12.92 -19.47 2.64
C GLU A 60 13.47 -20.66 1.84
N TYR A 61 13.49 -20.55 0.52
CA TYR A 61 13.95 -21.63 -0.35
C TYR A 61 15.48 -21.79 -0.33
N PHE A 62 16.22 -20.70 -0.50
CA PHE A 62 17.68 -20.75 -0.64
C PHE A 62 18.43 -20.67 0.69
N PHE A 63 17.86 -20.04 1.71
CA PHE A 63 18.49 -19.82 3.02
C PHE A 63 17.73 -20.49 4.16
N GLN A 64 17.03 -21.60 3.89
CA GLN A 64 16.16 -22.32 4.83
C GLN A 64 16.80 -22.56 6.22
N LYS A 65 18.09 -22.88 6.28
CA LYS A 65 18.80 -23.13 7.56
C LYS A 65 18.95 -21.86 8.40
N SER A 66 19.09 -20.70 7.76
CA SER A 66 19.27 -19.41 8.41
C SER A 66 17.93 -18.79 8.81
N VAL A 67 16.90 -18.87 7.95
CA VAL A 67 15.60 -18.24 8.21
C VAL A 67 14.61 -19.16 8.93
N GLY A 68 14.71 -20.47 8.73
CA GLY A 68 13.79 -21.46 9.29
C GLY A 68 13.60 -21.39 10.82
N PRO A 69 14.65 -21.12 11.62
CA PRO A 69 14.50 -20.97 13.08
C PRO A 69 13.63 -19.78 13.52
N TYR A 70 13.45 -18.78 12.67
CA TYR A 70 12.67 -17.56 12.99
C TYR A 70 11.20 -17.67 12.58
N LYS A 71 10.82 -18.70 11.82
CA LYS A 71 9.43 -18.90 11.36
C LYS A 71 8.51 -19.22 12.55
N ILE A 72 7.39 -18.52 12.65
CA ILE A 72 6.37 -18.76 13.68
C ILE A 72 5.70 -20.14 13.52
N GLN A 73 5.49 -20.63 12.29
CA GLN A 73 4.84 -21.92 12.01
C GLN A 73 5.68 -22.84 11.10
N PRO A 74 6.81 -23.38 11.58
CA PRO A 74 7.79 -24.09 10.73
C PRO A 74 7.29 -25.46 10.22
N LYS A 75 6.20 -25.99 10.80
CA LYS A 75 5.63 -27.32 10.47
C LYS A 75 4.56 -27.26 9.39
N VAL A 76 4.01 -26.10 9.08
CA VAL A 76 2.97 -25.94 8.06
C VAL A 76 3.63 -25.45 6.78
N LYS A 77 3.60 -26.29 5.74
CA LYS A 77 4.23 -25.99 4.44
C LYS A 77 3.21 -26.09 3.33
N LEU A 78 3.26 -25.15 2.40
CA LEU A 78 2.48 -25.17 1.17
C LEU A 78 3.32 -25.73 0.03
N SER A 79 2.67 -26.42 -0.90
CA SER A 79 3.32 -26.79 -2.16
C SER A 79 3.50 -25.56 -3.04
N PHE A 80 4.46 -25.58 -3.97
CA PHE A 80 4.60 -24.51 -4.96
C PHE A 80 3.30 -24.26 -5.76
N SER A 81 2.54 -25.33 -6.02
CA SER A 81 1.24 -25.24 -6.71
C SER A 81 0.22 -24.47 -5.88
N ASP A 82 0.17 -24.69 -4.56
CA ASP A 82 -0.69 -23.94 -3.64
C ASP A 82 -0.29 -22.46 -3.56
N THR A 83 1.01 -22.18 -3.43
CA THR A 83 1.52 -20.79 -3.42
C THR A 83 1.14 -20.06 -4.72
N LEU A 84 1.29 -20.73 -5.87
CA LEU A 84 0.92 -20.15 -7.16
C LEU A 84 -0.60 -19.94 -7.30
N ARG A 85 -1.42 -20.85 -6.73
CA ARG A 85 -2.89 -20.66 -6.66
C ARG A 85 -3.25 -19.46 -5.80
N CYS A 86 -2.63 -19.30 -4.63
CA CYS A 86 -2.81 -18.15 -3.76
C CYS A 86 -2.51 -16.84 -4.51
N TYR A 87 -1.31 -16.75 -5.11
CA TYR A 87 -0.89 -15.59 -5.88
C TYR A 87 -1.85 -15.25 -7.03
N LYS A 88 -2.28 -16.25 -7.82
CA LYS A 88 -3.24 -16.03 -8.92
C LYS A 88 -4.59 -15.51 -8.41
N SER A 89 -5.08 -16.04 -7.30
CA SER A 89 -6.33 -15.58 -6.68
C SER A 89 -6.22 -14.12 -6.22
N VAL A 90 -5.10 -13.76 -5.59
CA VAL A 90 -4.82 -12.37 -5.18
C VAL A 90 -4.74 -11.44 -6.39
N MET A 91 -3.97 -11.79 -7.42
CA MET A 91 -3.84 -10.96 -8.63
C MET A 91 -5.19 -10.77 -9.34
N ARG A 92 -6.02 -11.83 -9.38
CA ARG A 92 -7.38 -11.74 -9.91
C ARG A 92 -8.23 -10.76 -9.09
N MET A 93 -8.16 -10.83 -7.77
CA MET A 93 -8.89 -9.92 -6.89
C MET A 93 -8.38 -8.48 -7.05
N PHE A 94 -7.08 -8.25 -7.16
CA PHE A 94 -6.54 -6.91 -7.45
C PHE A 94 -7.05 -6.37 -8.78
N PHE A 95 -7.05 -7.18 -9.83
CA PHE A 95 -7.53 -6.74 -11.14
C PHE A 95 -9.05 -6.46 -11.15
N LEU A 96 -9.85 -7.28 -10.47
CA LEU A 96 -11.31 -7.18 -10.52
C LEU A 96 -11.91 -6.23 -9.48
N VAL A 97 -11.22 -5.97 -8.38
CA VAL A 97 -11.76 -5.22 -7.24
C VAL A 97 -10.90 -4.01 -6.91
N VAL A 98 -9.63 -4.22 -6.53
CA VAL A 98 -8.79 -3.14 -5.99
C VAL A 98 -8.37 -2.13 -7.07
N GLY A 99 -8.00 -2.59 -8.26
CA GLY A 99 -7.64 -1.74 -9.40
C GLY A 99 -8.79 -0.82 -9.82
N PRO A 100 -10.00 -1.36 -10.10
CA PRO A 100 -11.19 -0.55 -10.36
C PRO A 100 -11.51 0.42 -9.22
N LEU A 101 -11.43 -0.02 -7.96
CA LEU A 101 -11.64 0.85 -6.80
C LEU A 101 -10.65 2.01 -6.78
N GLN A 102 -9.37 1.76 -7.07
CA GLN A 102 -8.37 2.82 -7.17
C GLN A 102 -8.72 3.79 -8.31
N LEU A 103 -9.08 3.31 -9.50
CA LEU A 103 -9.44 4.20 -10.62
C LEU A 103 -10.62 5.13 -10.25
N VAL A 104 -11.65 4.63 -9.57
CA VAL A 104 -12.84 5.44 -9.23
C VAL A 104 -12.69 6.30 -7.97
N SER A 105 -11.69 6.06 -7.13
CA SER A 105 -11.53 6.74 -5.82
C SER A 105 -10.78 8.06 -5.88
N PHE A 106 -10.25 8.46 -7.04
CA PHE A 106 -9.53 9.73 -7.20
C PHE A 106 -10.30 10.97 -6.72
N PRO A 107 -11.62 11.12 -6.97
CA PRO A 107 -12.38 12.26 -6.43
C PRO A 107 -12.30 12.37 -4.91
N SER A 108 -12.30 11.24 -4.19
CA SER A 108 -12.14 11.21 -2.73
C SER A 108 -10.75 11.68 -2.30
N ILE A 109 -9.71 11.26 -3.02
CA ILE A 109 -8.33 11.70 -2.76
C ILE A 109 -8.15 13.20 -3.00
N LYS A 110 -8.79 13.73 -4.04
CA LYS A 110 -8.82 15.16 -4.30
C LYS A 110 -9.60 15.92 -3.22
N LEU A 111 -10.70 15.37 -2.73
CA LEU A 111 -11.50 15.95 -1.65
C LEU A 111 -10.74 15.98 -0.32
N ILE A 112 -9.99 14.91 -0.01
CA ILE A 112 -9.09 14.85 1.15
C ILE A 112 -8.03 15.96 1.09
N GLY A 113 -7.61 16.36 -0.11
CA GLY A 113 -6.63 17.43 -0.30
C GLY A 113 -5.19 16.94 -0.46
N VAL A 114 -5.00 15.67 -0.88
CA VAL A 114 -3.66 15.18 -1.23
C VAL A 114 -3.14 15.99 -2.41
N ARG A 115 -2.04 16.72 -2.20
CA ARG A 115 -1.48 17.66 -3.17
C ARG A 115 -0.35 17.06 -4.01
N THR A 116 -0.16 17.59 -5.20
CA THR A 116 0.97 17.26 -6.12
C THR A 116 1.90 18.47 -6.34
N SER A 117 1.59 19.61 -5.70
CA SER A 117 2.26 20.89 -5.88
C SER A 117 3.62 20.98 -5.20
N LEU A 118 4.51 21.84 -5.72
CA LEU A 118 5.68 22.32 -4.98
C LEU A 118 5.26 23.35 -3.92
N PRO A 119 6.07 23.57 -2.87
CA PRO A 119 7.31 22.87 -2.54
C PRO A 119 7.08 21.40 -2.15
N LEU A 120 8.07 20.55 -2.37
CA LEU A 120 7.99 19.17 -1.87
C LEU A 120 7.94 19.16 -0.32
N PRO A 121 7.29 18.17 0.30
CA PRO A 121 7.28 18.05 1.74
C PRO A 121 8.70 17.84 2.27
N SER A 122 9.00 18.40 3.44
CA SER A 122 10.27 18.11 4.10
C SER A 122 10.33 16.64 4.55
N PHE A 123 11.54 16.11 4.75
CA PHE A 123 11.69 14.75 5.29
C PHE A 123 10.92 14.55 6.60
N TRP A 124 10.98 15.53 7.51
CA TRP A 124 10.27 15.46 8.79
C TRP A 124 8.75 15.58 8.65
N GLU A 125 8.25 16.31 7.66
CA GLU A 125 6.82 16.35 7.34
C GLU A 125 6.34 14.96 6.88
N ILE A 126 7.09 14.30 5.98
CA ILE A 126 6.79 12.93 5.54
C ILE A 126 6.78 11.98 6.75
N VAL A 127 7.82 12.01 7.58
CA VAL A 127 7.94 11.12 8.75
C VAL A 127 6.79 11.35 9.75
N ALA A 128 6.45 12.59 10.06
CA ALA A 128 5.36 12.91 10.97
C ALA A 128 4.00 12.45 10.43
N GLN A 129 3.72 12.69 9.13
CA GLN A 129 2.51 12.24 8.47
C GLN A 129 2.42 10.70 8.48
N LEU A 130 3.49 10.00 8.10
CA LEU A 130 3.53 8.53 8.14
C LEU A 130 3.32 7.99 9.56
N GLY A 131 3.89 8.63 10.58
CA GLY A 131 3.68 8.25 11.98
C GLY A 131 2.19 8.33 12.37
N VAL A 132 1.50 9.41 12.00
CA VAL A 132 0.05 9.54 12.20
C VAL A 132 -0.70 8.45 11.44
N TYR A 133 -0.33 8.21 10.18
CA TYR A 133 -1.02 7.22 9.34
C TYR A 133 -0.91 5.81 9.93
N PHE A 134 0.27 5.39 10.37
CA PHE A 134 0.47 4.10 11.02
C PHE A 134 -0.35 3.96 12.30
N ILE A 135 -0.34 4.97 13.18
CA ILE A 135 -1.09 4.90 14.45
C ILE A 135 -2.60 4.81 14.19
N VAL A 136 -3.13 5.64 13.29
CA VAL A 136 -4.56 5.67 12.97
C VAL A 136 -4.99 4.39 12.28
N GLU A 137 -4.19 3.91 11.32
CA GLU A 137 -4.47 2.69 10.59
C GLU A 137 -4.43 1.48 11.52
N ASP A 138 -3.38 1.31 12.31
CA ASP A 138 -3.24 0.17 13.24
C ASP A 138 -4.40 0.12 14.24
N TYR A 139 -4.68 1.24 14.91
CA TYR A 139 -5.76 1.32 15.89
C TYR A 139 -7.12 0.99 15.27
N THR A 140 -7.44 1.57 14.11
CA THR A 140 -8.73 1.36 13.46
C THR A 140 -8.85 -0.04 12.87
N ASN A 141 -7.78 -0.52 12.22
CA ASN A 141 -7.72 -1.85 11.63
C ASN A 141 -7.93 -2.90 12.71
N TYR A 142 -7.25 -2.80 13.86
CA TYR A 142 -7.44 -3.70 14.99
C TYR A 142 -8.92 -3.89 15.37
N TRP A 143 -9.67 -2.80 15.53
CA TRP A 143 -11.08 -2.90 15.94
C TRP A 143 -11.98 -3.47 14.86
N ILE A 144 -11.77 -3.08 13.59
CA ILE A 144 -12.55 -3.60 12.46
C ILE A 144 -12.23 -5.08 12.24
N HIS A 145 -10.95 -5.46 12.29
CA HIS A 145 -10.48 -6.83 12.15
C HIS A 145 -11.02 -7.70 13.29
N ARG A 146 -10.99 -7.21 14.54
CA ARG A 146 -11.61 -7.87 15.69
C ARG A 146 -13.12 -8.06 15.50
N PHE A 147 -13.81 -7.08 14.93
CA PHE A 147 -15.23 -7.23 14.58
C PHE A 147 -15.46 -8.30 13.50
N LEU A 148 -14.59 -8.37 12.49
CA LEU A 148 -14.64 -9.42 11.47
C LEU A 148 -14.37 -10.82 12.03
N HIS A 149 -13.75 -10.93 13.21
CA HIS A 149 -13.61 -12.19 13.93
C HIS A 149 -14.84 -12.60 14.78
N CYS A 150 -15.85 -11.75 14.91
CA CYS A 150 -17.13 -12.18 15.49
C CYS A 150 -17.79 -13.25 14.61
N LYS A 151 -18.62 -14.12 15.19
CA LYS A 151 -19.21 -15.29 14.52
C LYS A 151 -19.70 -15.01 13.09
N TRP A 152 -20.55 -14.00 12.93
CA TRP A 152 -21.09 -13.64 11.61
C TRP A 152 -20.02 -13.13 10.65
N GLY A 153 -19.17 -12.19 11.09
CA GLY A 153 -18.11 -11.61 10.27
C GLY A 153 -17.13 -12.69 9.80
N TYR A 154 -16.81 -13.62 10.70
CA TYR A 154 -15.88 -14.70 10.39
C TYR A 154 -16.49 -15.65 9.36
N GLU A 155 -17.66 -16.20 9.65
CA GLU A 155 -18.30 -17.19 8.77
C GLU A 155 -18.64 -16.66 7.39
N LYS A 156 -18.93 -15.35 7.25
CA LYS A 156 -19.39 -14.75 5.99
C LYS A 156 -18.33 -14.00 5.21
N ILE A 157 -17.29 -13.48 5.87
CA ILE A 157 -16.31 -12.59 5.27
C ILE A 157 -14.90 -13.11 5.56
N HIS A 158 -14.53 -13.20 6.83
CA HIS A 158 -13.12 -13.36 7.22
C HIS A 158 -12.57 -14.79 7.08
N LYS A 159 -13.43 -15.80 6.99
CA LYS A 159 -13.00 -17.20 6.90
C LYS A 159 -12.08 -17.47 5.71
N VAL A 160 -12.31 -16.81 4.57
CA VAL A 160 -11.47 -16.96 3.36
C VAL A 160 -10.03 -16.57 3.65
N HIS A 161 -9.82 -15.50 4.42
CA HIS A 161 -8.48 -15.04 4.78
C HIS A 161 -7.69 -16.08 5.60
N HIS A 162 -8.39 -16.89 6.40
CA HIS A 162 -7.80 -17.95 7.22
C HIS A 162 -7.64 -19.31 6.51
N GLU A 163 -7.92 -19.41 5.20
CA GLU A 163 -7.76 -20.69 4.48
C GLU A 163 -6.27 -21.09 4.33
N TYR A 164 -5.37 -20.12 4.16
CA TYR A 164 -3.93 -20.35 4.16
C TYR A 164 -3.35 -20.17 5.55
N THR A 165 -3.20 -21.27 6.28
CA THR A 165 -2.63 -21.25 7.63
C THR A 165 -1.10 -21.13 7.66
N ALA A 166 -0.43 -21.49 6.56
CA ALA A 166 1.02 -21.34 6.45
C ALA A 166 1.40 -19.86 6.30
N PRO A 167 2.41 -19.37 7.04
CA PRO A 167 2.88 -18.00 6.95
C PRO A 167 3.62 -17.81 5.62
N ILE A 168 2.92 -17.28 4.61
CA ILE A 168 3.47 -16.86 3.33
C ILE A 168 3.00 -15.44 3.03
N GLY A 169 3.92 -14.56 2.61
CA GLY A 169 3.58 -13.17 2.29
C GLY A 169 2.51 -13.02 1.19
N PHE A 170 2.38 -14.00 0.30
CA PHE A 170 1.34 -14.00 -0.76
C PHE A 170 -0.08 -14.15 -0.21
N ALA A 171 -0.24 -14.66 1.01
CA ALA A 171 -1.54 -14.79 1.66
C ALA A 171 -2.01 -13.48 2.32
N ALA A 172 -1.14 -12.48 2.49
CA ALA A 172 -1.50 -11.21 3.14
C ALA A 172 -2.76 -10.55 2.56
N PRO A 173 -2.92 -10.40 1.23
CA PRO A 173 -4.14 -9.87 0.64
C PRO A 173 -5.13 -10.97 0.19
N TYR A 174 -4.89 -12.24 0.51
CA TYR A 174 -5.81 -13.32 0.16
C TYR A 174 -7.01 -13.24 1.11
N ALA A 175 -8.14 -12.75 0.61
CA ALA A 175 -9.34 -12.54 1.42
C ALA A 175 -10.60 -12.47 0.55
N HIS A 176 -11.75 -12.46 1.22
CA HIS A 176 -13.03 -12.17 0.57
C HIS A 176 -13.07 -10.71 0.08
N TRP A 177 -13.68 -10.42 -1.07
CA TRP A 177 -13.69 -9.06 -1.64
C TRP A 177 -14.24 -8.00 -0.65
N ALA A 178 -15.27 -8.35 0.13
CA ALA A 178 -15.85 -7.44 1.11
C ALA A 178 -14.87 -7.10 2.25
N GLU A 179 -14.04 -8.06 2.66
CA GLU A 179 -13.01 -7.83 3.67
C GLU A 179 -12.01 -6.78 3.19
N ILE A 180 -11.60 -6.87 1.94
CA ILE A 180 -10.61 -5.98 1.34
C ILE A 180 -11.13 -4.55 1.25
N LEU A 181 -12.43 -4.39 0.98
CA LEU A 181 -13.06 -3.07 1.03
C LEU A 181 -13.18 -2.55 2.47
N ILE A 182 -13.58 -3.40 3.42
CA ILE A 182 -13.76 -3.04 4.83
C ILE A 182 -12.43 -2.68 5.50
N LEU A 183 -11.42 -3.54 5.37
CA LEU A 183 -10.07 -3.34 5.93
C LEU A 183 -9.24 -2.36 5.10
N GLY A 184 -9.68 -2.00 3.90
CA GLY A 184 -9.12 -0.87 3.15
C GLY A 184 -9.46 0.50 3.76
N ILE A 185 -10.57 0.62 4.49
CA ILE A 185 -11.03 1.91 5.07
C ILE A 185 -9.98 2.54 6.00
N PRO A 186 -9.40 1.83 7.00
CA PRO A 186 -8.35 2.36 7.86
C PRO A 186 -7.20 3.06 7.12
N SER A 187 -6.80 2.53 5.96
CA SER A 187 -5.67 3.06 5.19
C SER A 187 -5.89 4.47 4.63
N PHE A 188 -7.13 4.95 4.57
CA PHE A 188 -7.46 6.30 4.09
C PHE A 188 -7.74 7.30 5.23
N LEU A 189 -7.93 6.84 6.47
CA LEU A 189 -8.28 7.72 7.59
C LEU A 189 -7.14 8.66 7.97
N GLY A 190 -5.91 8.15 8.06
CA GLY A 190 -4.73 8.97 8.32
C GLY A 190 -4.56 10.10 7.30
N PRO A 191 -4.48 9.80 5.98
CA PRO A 191 -4.44 10.82 4.94
C PRO A 191 -5.63 11.78 4.95
N ALA A 192 -6.82 11.33 5.35
CA ALA A 192 -7.99 12.20 5.51
C ALA A 192 -7.87 13.18 6.69
N MET A 193 -7.18 12.78 7.77
CA MET A 193 -6.96 13.63 8.95
C MET A 193 -5.83 14.65 8.73
N VAL A 194 -4.72 14.21 8.15
CA VAL A 194 -3.55 15.06 7.89
C VAL A 194 -3.10 14.89 6.43
N PRO A 195 -3.79 15.53 5.46
CA PRO A 195 -3.49 15.35 4.04
C PRO A 195 -2.07 15.82 3.70
N GLY A 196 -1.34 14.96 3.00
CA GLY A 196 0.05 15.19 2.61
C GLY A 196 0.25 15.42 1.13
N HIS A 197 1.51 15.36 0.72
CA HIS A 197 1.88 15.34 -0.69
C HIS A 197 1.69 13.92 -1.29
N MET A 198 1.51 13.84 -2.61
CA MET A 198 1.39 12.57 -3.34
C MET A 198 2.58 11.63 -3.09
N ILE A 199 3.78 12.18 -2.90
CA ILE A 199 4.96 11.39 -2.51
C ILE A 199 4.77 10.73 -1.13
N THR A 200 4.31 11.48 -0.12
CA THR A 200 3.97 10.90 1.20
C THR A 200 2.92 9.82 1.03
N PHE A 201 1.89 10.07 0.23
CA PHE A 201 0.82 9.11 -0.02
C PHE A 201 1.33 7.82 -0.70
N TRP A 202 2.21 7.93 -1.69
CA TRP A 202 2.86 6.76 -2.31
C TRP A 202 3.74 6.00 -1.31
N SER A 203 4.53 6.71 -0.50
CA SER A 203 5.33 6.08 0.56
C SER A 203 4.44 5.36 1.57
N TRP A 204 3.31 5.96 1.95
CA TRP A 204 2.32 5.38 2.85
C TRP A 204 1.75 4.07 2.28
N ILE A 205 1.21 4.12 1.06
CA ILE A 205 0.65 2.92 0.42
C ILE A 205 1.72 1.82 0.32
N ALA A 206 2.95 2.17 -0.06
CA ALA A 206 4.02 1.19 -0.17
C ALA A 206 4.37 0.54 1.18
N LEU A 207 4.67 1.36 2.19
CA LEU A 207 5.07 0.87 3.50
C LEU A 207 3.96 0.05 4.17
N ARG A 208 2.70 0.48 4.04
CA ARG A 208 1.56 -0.26 4.57
C ARG A 208 1.44 -1.65 3.96
N GLN A 209 1.62 -1.79 2.64
CA GLN A 209 1.56 -3.11 2.00
C GLN A 209 2.75 -3.99 2.42
N ILE A 210 3.95 -3.41 2.54
CA ILE A 210 5.15 -4.12 2.98
C ILE A 210 4.97 -4.67 4.40
N GLU A 211 4.41 -3.88 5.31
CA GLU A 211 4.09 -4.30 6.68
C GLU A 211 3.06 -5.45 6.71
N ALA A 212 1.99 -5.37 5.90
CA ALA A 212 1.04 -6.49 5.79
C ALA A 212 1.70 -7.76 5.27
N ILE A 213 2.61 -7.65 4.31
CA ILE A 213 3.33 -8.82 3.76
C ILE A 213 4.27 -9.40 4.82
N GLU A 214 4.98 -8.56 5.56
CA GLU A 214 5.94 -8.97 6.58
C GLU A 214 5.24 -9.73 7.73
N THR A 215 4.13 -9.20 8.24
CA THR A 215 3.31 -9.88 9.28
C THR A 215 2.80 -11.26 8.87
N HIS A 216 2.58 -11.49 7.56
CA HIS A 216 2.17 -12.80 7.04
C HIS A 216 3.35 -13.68 6.62
N SER A 217 4.56 -13.13 6.54
CA SER A 217 5.75 -13.88 6.14
C SER A 217 6.35 -14.68 7.29
N GLY A 218 6.05 -14.31 8.53
CA GLY A 218 6.19 -15.14 9.73
C GLY A 218 7.59 -15.54 10.16
#